data_AF-A0A536LK01-F1
#
_entry.id   AF-A0A536LK01-F1
#
_cell.length_a   1.000
_cell.length_b   1.000
_cell.length_c   1.000
_cell.angle_alpha   90.00
_cell.angle_beta   90.00
_cell.angle_gamma   90.00
#
_symmetry.space_group_name_H-M   'P 1'
#
loop_
_entity.id
_entity.type
_entity.pdbx_description
1 polymer ?
#
loop_
_entity_poly.entity_id
_entity_poly.type
_entity_poly.pdbx_seq_one_letter_code
_entity_poly.pdbx_strand_id
1 'polypeptide(L)'
;MSNRPIEVLLVEDNPGDARLVRESLAEVRSRRFNLTHVDRLEDAIRRLERDEYDVVLLDLLLQDSQRLGTLMEIHSQAPKVPIVVFTGLADEVVGLWALSEGAEDYVVKGKLSGDKLAGTLFHAIERHAPVARSGPKITKKRARKEYGE
;
A
#
# COMPACT_ATOMS: atom_id res chain seq x y z
N MET A 1 -2.50 -0.21 -17.75
CA MET A 1 -2.56 0.45 -16.43
C MET A 1 -2.30 1.92 -16.66
N SER A 2 -3.11 2.78 -16.05
CA SER A 2 -3.07 4.23 -16.23
C SER A 2 -1.69 4.79 -15.89
N ASN A 3 -1.12 5.64 -16.75
CA ASN A 3 0.18 6.29 -16.55
C ASN A 3 0.16 7.41 -15.48
N ARG A 4 -0.77 7.33 -14.51
CA ARG A 4 -0.89 8.32 -13.44
C ARG A 4 0.07 7.98 -12.29
N PRO A 5 0.57 8.97 -11.55
CA PRO A 5 1.29 8.72 -10.31
C PRO A 5 0.44 7.89 -9.33
N ILE A 6 1.13 7.07 -8.54
CA ILE A 6 0.56 6.39 -7.38
C ILE A 6 0.50 7.40 -6.24
N GLU A 7 -0.69 7.63 -5.70
CA GLU A 7 -0.93 8.52 -4.56
C GLU A 7 -0.67 7.75 -3.27
N VAL A 8 0.37 8.14 -2.54
CA VAL A 8 0.81 7.48 -1.30
C VAL A 8 0.59 8.43 -0.13
N LEU A 9 -0.14 7.96 0.89
CA LEU A 9 -0.17 8.61 2.20
C LEU A 9 0.88 7.97 3.10
N LEU A 10 1.89 8.73 3.49
CA LEU A 10 2.88 8.34 4.49
C LEU A 10 2.50 8.91 5.86
N VAL A 11 2.41 8.04 6.85
CA VAL A 11 2.17 8.40 8.26
C VAL A 11 3.42 8.06 9.07
N GLU A 12 4.19 9.09 9.43
CA GLU A 12 5.55 8.96 9.98
C GLU A 12 5.90 10.20 10.81
N ASP A 13 6.17 10.07 12.11
CA ASP A 13 6.49 11.20 12.97
C ASP A 13 7.98 11.59 12.90
N ASN A 14 8.87 10.68 12.46
CA ASN A 14 10.29 10.98 12.30
C ASN A 14 10.56 11.70 10.96
N PRO A 15 10.97 12.99 10.97
CA PRO A 15 11.19 13.75 9.74
C PRO A 15 12.36 13.21 8.90
N GLY A 16 13.33 12.53 9.53
CA GLY A 16 14.44 11.87 8.84
C GLY A 16 13.97 10.65 8.05
N ASP A 17 13.17 9.79 8.68
CA ASP A 17 12.61 8.61 8.01
C ASP A 17 11.65 9.02 6.88
N ALA A 18 10.79 10.03 7.12
CA ALA A 18 9.90 10.55 6.10
C ALA A 18 10.65 11.10 4.88
N ARG A 19 11.77 11.80 5.13
CA ARG A 19 12.66 12.30 4.09
C ARG A 19 13.30 11.15 3.29
N LEU A 20 13.80 10.11 3.97
CA LEU A 20 14.42 8.95 3.31
C LEU A 20 13.43 8.21 2.40
N VAL A 21 12.17 8.06 2.83
CA VAL A 21 11.11 7.47 1.98
C VAL A 21 10.88 8.32 0.74
N ARG A 22 10.78 9.65 0.90
CA ARG A 22 10.58 10.59 -0.21
C ARG A 22 11.72 10.50 -1.23
N GLU A 23 12.97 10.54 -0.77
CA GLU A 23 14.15 10.43 -1.62
C GLU A 23 14.17 9.06 -2.32
N SER A 24 13.92 7.98 -1.58
CA SER A 24 13.90 6.61 -2.11
C SER A 24 12.86 6.42 -3.23
N LEU A 25 11.64 6.97 -3.08
CA LEU A 25 10.59 6.87 -4.10
C LEU A 25 10.82 7.82 -5.28
N ALA A 26 11.50 8.97 -5.07
CA ALA A 26 11.83 9.91 -6.14
C ALA A 26 12.88 9.36 -7.11
N GLU A 27 13.77 8.48 -6.66
CA GLU A 27 14.78 7.83 -7.49
C GLU A 27 14.23 6.70 -8.36
N VAL A 28 13.02 6.20 -8.07
CA VAL A 28 12.41 5.09 -8.81
C VAL A 28 12.01 5.53 -10.21
N ARG A 29 12.59 4.87 -11.22
CA ARG A 29 12.32 5.19 -12.64
C ARG A 29 11.17 4.41 -13.26
N SER A 30 10.82 3.28 -12.65
CA SER A 30 9.81 2.35 -13.19
C SER A 30 8.38 2.88 -13.03
N ARG A 31 8.12 3.74 -12.03
CA ARG A 31 6.81 4.33 -11.73
C ARG A 31 6.96 5.70 -11.06
N ARG A 32 5.91 6.50 -11.12
CA ARG A 32 5.83 7.81 -10.44
C ARG A 32 5.01 7.69 -9.16
N PHE A 33 5.47 8.34 -8.11
CA PHE A 33 4.80 8.39 -6.80
C PHE A 33 4.58 9.85 -6.41
N ASN A 34 3.38 10.13 -5.90
CA ASN A 34 3.05 11.37 -5.22
C ASN A 34 2.92 11.06 -3.72
N LEU A 35 3.83 11.61 -2.92
CA LEU A 35 3.89 11.33 -1.49
C LEU A 35 3.30 12.50 -0.69
N THR A 36 2.13 12.27 -0.09
CA THR A 36 1.60 13.11 0.97
C THR A 36 2.09 12.56 2.31
N HIS A 37 2.66 13.42 3.15
CA HIS A 37 3.20 13.03 4.44
C HIS A 37 2.45 13.75 5.57
N VAL A 38 2.11 13.00 6.61
CA VAL A 38 1.58 13.47 7.89
C VAL A 38 2.35 12.80 9.02
N ASP A 39 2.47 13.48 10.16
CA ASP A 39 3.24 13.01 11.32
C ASP A 39 2.36 12.42 12.44
N ARG A 40 1.05 12.41 12.24
CA ARG A 40 0.04 12.04 13.24
C ARG A 40 -1.06 11.19 12.64
N LEU A 41 -1.59 10.26 13.42
CA LEU A 41 -2.75 9.45 13.06
C LEU A 41 -3.97 10.32 12.77
N GLU A 42 -4.22 11.33 13.62
CA GLU A 42 -5.38 12.21 13.47
C GLU A 42 -5.38 12.93 12.10
N ASP A 43 -4.20 13.37 11.65
CA ASP A 43 -4.03 13.99 10.34
C ASP A 43 -4.16 12.98 9.19
N ALA A 44 -3.72 11.74 9.39
CA ALA A 44 -3.93 10.67 8.42
C ALA A 44 -5.42 10.41 8.18
N ILE A 45 -6.21 10.32 9.26
CA ILE A 45 -7.68 10.13 9.17
C ILE A 45 -8.32 11.30 8.44
N ARG A 46 -8.01 12.55 8.84
CA ARG A 46 -8.52 13.76 8.15
C ARG A 46 -8.20 13.77 6.65
N ARG A 47 -7.04 13.26 6.26
CA ARG A 47 -6.64 13.17 4.85
C ARG A 47 -7.39 12.08 4.11
N LEU A 48 -7.53 10.90 4.70
CA LEU A 48 -8.29 9.78 4.12
C LEU A 48 -9.77 10.11 3.91
N GLU A 49 -10.34 11.02 4.70
CA GLU A 49 -11.71 11.52 4.52
C GLU A 49 -11.87 12.50 3.34
N ARG A 50 -10.79 13.19 2.95
CA ARG A 50 -10.83 14.34 2.01
C ARG A 50 -10.22 14.04 0.66
N ASP A 51 -9.17 13.24 0.65
CA ASP A 51 -8.31 12.98 -0.49
C ASP A 51 -8.36 11.47 -0.84
N GLU A 52 -8.13 11.12 -2.10
CA GLU A 52 -8.01 9.73 -2.53
C GLU A 52 -6.55 9.26 -2.51
N TYR A 53 -6.30 8.09 -1.94
CA TYR A 53 -4.98 7.44 -1.92
C TYR A 53 -5.05 6.04 -2.47
N ASP A 54 -3.98 5.61 -3.14
CA ASP A 54 -3.85 4.25 -3.64
C ASP A 54 -3.31 3.30 -2.56
N VAL A 55 -2.52 3.82 -1.61
CA VAL A 55 -1.91 3.04 -0.54
C VAL A 55 -1.51 3.92 0.64
N VAL A 56 -1.63 3.38 1.85
CA VAL A 56 -1.07 3.98 3.07
C VAL A 56 0.23 3.28 3.42
N LEU A 57 1.29 4.05 3.65
CA LEU A 57 2.55 3.59 4.23
C LEU A 57 2.60 4.06 5.69
N LEU A 58 2.53 3.12 6.62
CA LEU A 58 2.24 3.40 8.03
C LEU A 58 3.38 3.00 8.96
N ASP A 59 3.93 3.93 9.75
CA ASP A 59 4.68 3.56 10.95
C ASP A 59 3.72 3.24 12.11
N LEU A 60 4.07 2.22 12.91
CA LEU A 60 3.38 1.85 14.14
C LEU A 60 3.93 2.60 15.37
N LEU A 61 5.02 3.35 15.24
CA LEU A 61 5.65 4.07 16.35
C LEU A 61 5.31 5.57 16.39
N LEU A 62 4.08 5.94 16.03
CA LEU A 62 3.61 7.33 16.13
C LEU A 62 3.46 7.76 17.60
N GLN A 63 3.63 9.07 17.84
CA GLN A 63 3.52 9.65 19.18
C GLN A 63 2.09 9.75 19.70
N ASP A 64 1.10 9.79 18.80
CA ASP A 64 -0.31 10.04 19.12
C ASP A 64 -1.19 8.79 19.11
N SER A 65 -0.62 7.60 18.93
CA SER A 65 -1.38 6.36 18.82
C SER A 65 -0.67 5.15 19.43
N GLN A 66 -1.40 4.04 19.58
CA GLN A 66 -0.86 2.80 20.12
C GLN A 66 -0.60 1.80 18.99
N ARG A 67 0.65 1.64 18.53
CA ARG A 67 1.12 0.51 17.70
C ARG A 67 0.07 -0.04 16.72
N LEU A 68 -0.39 -1.27 16.93
CA LEU A 68 -1.40 -1.94 16.08
C LEU A 68 -2.77 -1.27 16.10
N GLY A 69 -3.14 -0.57 17.18
CA GLY A 69 -4.35 0.24 17.23
C GLY A 69 -4.38 1.31 16.12
N THR A 70 -3.22 1.87 15.76
CA THR A 70 -3.09 2.80 14.62
C THR A 70 -3.53 2.16 13.31
N LEU A 71 -3.07 0.93 13.06
CA LEU A 71 -3.42 0.17 11.86
C LEU A 71 -4.93 -0.12 11.84
N MET A 72 -5.47 -0.60 12.96
CA MET A 72 -6.90 -0.93 13.07
C MET A 72 -7.77 0.31 12.83
N GLU A 73 -7.36 1.46 13.35
CA GLU A 73 -8.11 2.71 13.18
C GLU A 73 -8.10 3.18 11.72
N ILE A 74 -6.93 3.24 11.07
CA ILE A 74 -6.84 3.57 9.64
C ILE A 74 -7.63 2.58 8.79
N HIS A 75 -7.49 1.29 9.05
CA HIS A 75 -8.19 0.24 8.32
C HIS A 75 -9.71 0.36 8.46
N SER A 76 -10.21 0.72 9.65
CA SER A 76 -11.65 0.92 9.88
C SER A 76 -12.23 2.12 9.11
N GLN A 77 -11.45 3.20 8.97
CA GLN A 77 -11.88 4.43 8.28
C GLN A 77 -11.74 4.33 6.76
N ALA A 78 -10.71 3.63 6.28
CA ALA A 78 -10.41 3.50 4.86
C ALA A 78 -10.20 2.04 4.42
N PRO A 79 -11.20 1.14 4.59
CA PRO A 79 -11.04 -0.31 4.35
C PRO A 79 -10.75 -0.66 2.88
N LYS A 80 -10.90 0.29 1.95
CA LYS A 80 -10.63 0.11 0.52
C LYS A 80 -9.21 0.52 0.12
N VAL A 81 -8.44 1.11 1.03
CA VAL A 81 -7.07 1.53 0.77
C VAL A 81 -6.13 0.53 1.45
N PRO A 82 -5.26 -0.16 0.71
CA PRO A 82 -4.30 -1.08 1.32
C PRO A 82 -3.33 -0.34 2.23
N ILE A 83 -2.95 -1.01 3.31
CA ILE A 83 -2.00 -0.48 4.29
C ILE A 83 -0.75 -1.35 4.27
N VAL A 84 0.39 -0.74 3.96
CA VAL A 84 1.71 -1.35 4.15
C VAL A 84 2.28 -0.79 5.43
N VAL A 85 2.56 -1.67 6.39
CA VAL A 85 3.26 -1.27 7.62
C VAL A 85 4.75 -1.12 7.30
N PHE A 86 5.32 0.04 7.62
CA PHE A 86 6.73 0.37 7.43
C PHE A 86 7.30 0.96 8.71
N THR A 87 7.94 0.11 9.51
CA THR A 87 8.30 0.46 10.89
C THR A 87 9.72 0.03 11.25
N GLY A 88 10.32 0.69 12.23
CA GLY A 88 11.60 0.28 12.82
C GLY A 88 11.51 -0.98 13.68
N LEU A 89 10.29 -1.43 14.02
CA LEU A 89 10.08 -2.66 14.78
C LEU A 89 10.53 -3.88 13.96
N ALA A 90 11.56 -4.57 14.42
CA ALA A 90 12.04 -5.82 13.84
C ALA A 90 11.55 -7.02 14.65
N ASP A 91 10.23 -7.13 14.83
CA ASP A 91 9.58 -8.19 15.61
C ASP A 91 8.64 -8.99 14.71
N GLU A 92 8.94 -10.28 14.55
CA GLU A 92 8.16 -11.20 13.71
C GLU A 92 6.73 -11.39 14.22
N VAL A 93 6.53 -11.40 15.54
CA VAL A 93 5.22 -11.53 16.15
C VAL A 93 4.38 -10.31 15.80
N VAL A 94 4.94 -9.10 15.93
CA VAL A 94 4.25 -7.85 15.53
C VAL A 94 3.89 -7.88 14.05
N GLY A 95 4.79 -8.35 13.19
CA GLY A 95 4.51 -8.51 11.76
C GLY A 95 3.32 -9.43 11.47
N LEU A 96 3.27 -10.60 12.12
CA LEU A 96 2.15 -11.54 11.97
C LEU A 96 0.82 -10.94 12.42
N TRP A 97 0.82 -10.18 13.52
CA TRP A 97 -0.37 -9.49 13.99
C TRP A 97 -0.80 -8.40 13.00
N ALA A 98 0.13 -7.57 12.52
CA ALA A 98 -0.19 -6.53 11.54
C ALA A 98 -0.89 -7.11 10.30
N LEU A 99 -0.37 -8.22 9.75
CA LEU A 99 -1.00 -8.91 8.62
C LEU A 99 -2.40 -9.44 8.97
N SER A 100 -2.56 -9.99 10.18
CA SER A 100 -3.85 -10.51 10.64
C SER A 100 -4.90 -9.41 10.87
N GLU A 101 -4.46 -8.20 11.21
CA GLU A 101 -5.30 -7.02 11.42
C GLU A 101 -5.56 -6.20 10.13
N GLY A 102 -5.19 -6.73 8.97
CA GLY A 102 -5.52 -6.16 7.66
C GLY A 102 -4.43 -5.35 6.99
N ALA A 103 -3.18 -5.37 7.50
CA ALA A 103 -2.05 -4.89 6.71
C ALA A 103 -1.80 -5.83 5.53
N GLU A 104 -1.53 -5.23 4.38
CA GLU A 104 -1.25 -5.95 3.14
C GLU A 104 0.22 -6.43 3.08
N ASP A 105 1.11 -5.76 3.81
CA ASP A 105 2.51 -6.14 3.96
C ASP A 105 3.12 -5.53 5.22
N TYR A 106 4.24 -6.11 5.68
CA TYR A 106 5.02 -5.65 6.82
C TYR A 106 6.50 -5.50 6.46
N VAL A 107 6.98 -4.28 6.51
CA VAL A 107 8.34 -3.91 6.09
C VAL A 107 9.09 -3.28 7.26
N VAL A 108 10.27 -3.84 7.54
CA VAL A 108 11.19 -3.26 8.51
C VAL A 108 12.05 -2.18 7.84
N LYS A 109 12.09 -0.98 8.42
CA LYS A 109 12.95 0.13 7.98
C LYS A 109 14.42 -0.32 7.86
N GLY A 110 15.14 0.26 6.90
CA GLY A 110 16.55 -0.05 6.65
C GLY A 110 16.84 -1.39 5.92
N LYS A 111 15.81 -2.21 5.63
CA LYS A 111 15.99 -3.49 4.90
C LYS A 111 15.68 -3.40 3.40
N LEU A 112 15.12 -2.30 2.90
CA LEU A 112 14.71 -2.13 1.50
C LEU A 112 15.43 -0.96 0.80
N SER A 113 15.74 -1.16 -0.49
CA SER A 113 16.05 -0.07 -1.43
C SER A 113 14.77 0.58 -1.96
N GLY A 114 14.87 1.76 -2.57
CA GLY A 114 13.72 2.46 -3.18
C GLY A 114 12.93 1.62 -4.17
N ASP A 115 13.60 0.89 -5.06
CA ASP A 115 12.94 -0.02 -6.02
C ASP A 115 12.14 -1.15 -5.33
N LYS A 116 12.67 -1.69 -4.22
CA LYS A 116 11.96 -2.73 -3.46
C LYS A 116 10.74 -2.15 -2.76
N LEU A 117 10.87 -0.97 -2.15
CA LEU A 117 9.73 -0.28 -1.52
C LEU A 117 8.64 0.02 -2.56
N ALA A 118 9.00 0.53 -3.73
CA ALA A 118 8.08 0.75 -4.83
C ALA A 118 7.39 -0.53 -5.31
N GLY A 119 8.13 -1.64 -5.38
CA GLY A 119 7.58 -2.96 -5.66
C GLY A 119 6.55 -3.41 -4.61
N THR A 120 6.87 -3.27 -3.32
CA THR A 120 5.96 -3.60 -2.21
C THR A 120 4.67 -2.78 -2.28
N LEU A 121 4.77 -1.45 -2.42
CA LEU A 121 3.60 -0.58 -2.53
C LEU A 121 2.70 -0.98 -3.71
N PHE A 122 3.32 -1.27 -4.86
CA PHE A 122 2.56 -1.68 -6.03
C PHE A 122 1.88 -3.03 -5.86
N HIS A 123 2.56 -4.03 -5.31
CA HIS A 123 1.94 -5.33 -5.07
C HIS A 123 0.80 -5.24 -4.06
N ALA A 124 0.93 -4.37 -3.05
CA ALA A 124 -0.16 -4.13 -2.11
C ALA A 124 -1.41 -3.59 -2.81
N ILE A 125 -1.23 -2.61 -3.71
CA ILE A 125 -2.32 -2.08 -4.55
C ILE A 125 -2.94 -3.17 -5.43
N GLU A 126 -2.13 -4.01 -6.08
CA GLU A 126 -2.63 -5.08 -6.96
C GLU A 126 -3.40 -6.17 -6.22
N ARG A 127 -2.96 -6.55 -5.01
CA ARG A 127 -3.63 -7.58 -4.20
C ARG A 127 -4.94 -7.08 -3.60
N HIS A 128 -4.97 -5.81 -3.19
CA HIS A 128 -6.15 -5.19 -2.58
C HIS A 128 -7.19 -4.74 -3.60
N ALA A 129 -6.79 -4.52 -4.85
CA ALA A 129 -7.71 -4.22 -5.92
C ALA A 129 -8.76 -5.34 -6.00
N PRO A 130 -10.08 -5.02 -6.01
CA PRO A 130 -11.10 -6.05 -6.14
C PRO A 130 -10.81 -6.80 -7.42
N VAL A 131 -10.60 -8.12 -7.31
CA VAL A 131 -10.31 -9.00 -8.45
C VAL A 131 -11.28 -8.64 -9.56
N ALA A 132 -10.82 -7.84 -10.52
CA ALA A 132 -11.53 -7.67 -11.77
C ALA A 132 -11.57 -9.09 -12.30
N ARG A 133 -12.77 -9.68 -12.37
CA ARG A 133 -12.99 -11.01 -12.94
C ARG A 133 -12.51 -11.00 -14.39
N SER A 134 -11.20 -11.11 -14.59
CA SER A 134 -10.57 -11.54 -15.82
C SER A 134 -10.57 -13.06 -15.76
N GLY A 135 -11.78 -13.63 -15.68
CA GLY A 135 -11.96 -15.01 -16.09
C GLY A 135 -11.56 -15.10 -17.57
N PRO A 136 -10.95 -16.21 -18.01
CA PRO A 136 -10.50 -16.34 -19.39
C PRO A 136 -11.70 -16.10 -20.33
N LYS A 137 -11.62 -15.06 -21.16
CA LYS A 137 -12.52 -14.91 -22.31
C LYS A 137 -12.15 -16.00 -23.31
N ILE A 138 -12.68 -17.20 -23.10
CA ILE A 138 -12.76 -18.21 -24.15
C ILE A 138 -13.75 -17.66 -25.17
N THR A 139 -13.23 -16.95 -26.16
CA THR A 139 -14.01 -16.51 -27.31
C THR A 139 -14.55 -17.76 -28.00
N LYS A 140 -15.85 -18.01 -27.87
CA LYS A 140 -16.59 -18.96 -28.70
C LYS A 140 -16.57 -18.45 -30.15
N LYS A 141 -15.47 -18.70 -30.85
CA LYS A 141 -15.37 -18.50 -32.31
C LYS A 141 -14.40 -19.50 -32.91
N ARG A 142 -14.71 -20.80 -32.73
CA ARG A 142 -14.23 -21.95 -33.53
C ARG A 142 -14.91 -23.22 -33.01
N ALA A 143 -16.18 -23.39 -33.38
CA ALA A 143 -16.90 -24.67 -33.38
C ALA A 143 -18.16 -24.52 -34.25
N ARG A 144 -17.96 -24.14 -35.51
CA ARG A 144 -18.97 -24.28 -36.58
C ARG A 144 -18.26 -24.31 -37.94
N LYS A 145 -17.46 -25.35 -38.13
CA LYS A 145 -17.00 -25.95 -39.39
C LYS A 145 -16.32 -27.24 -38.97
N GLU A 146 -16.63 -28.35 -39.64
CA GLU A 146 -16.46 -29.75 -39.20
C GLU A 146 -17.60 -30.13 -38.25
N TYR A 147 -18.76 -30.66 -38.68
CA TYR A 147 -19.03 -31.65 -39.71
C TYR A 147 -20.29 -31.29 -40.49
N GLY A 148 -20.19 -31.39 -41.82
CA GLY A 148 -21.28 -31.23 -42.76
C GLY A 148 -20.80 -31.77 -44.09
N GLU A 149 -20.77 -33.10 -44.17
CA GLU A 149 -21.13 -33.99 -45.28
C GLU A 149 -21.14 -35.43 -44.75
#